data_AF-A0A661R651-F1
#
_entry.id   AF-A0A661R651-F1
#
_cell.length_a   1.000
_cell.length_b   1.000
_cell.length_c   1.000
_cell.angle_alpha   90.00
_cell.angle_beta   90.00
_cell.angle_gamma   90.00
#
_symmetry.space_group_name_H-M   'P 1'
#
loop_
_entity.id
_entity.type
_entity.pdbx_description
1 polymer ?
#
loop_
_entity_poly.entity_id
_entity_poly.type
_entity_poly.pdbx_seq_one_letter_code
_entity_poly.pdbx_strand_id
1 'polypeptide(L)'
;MGFKILDIENSKENFFNKYIENQFQAFKIYGNNRVFTSEIMVTLKDTNVFGNVYFSNYIEYQGNIREKFLLACVPDLHEMLAKTHVMLVTIDTYNKFITSAYFGDILLLELTTSDINAATCTLNITFKNKATGNLVGKGYQRFCVVNSKGKVMRLPEAFLEPLDFYQEIED
;
A
#
# COMPACT_ATOMS: atom_id res chain seq x y z
N MET A 1 -2.75 -41.28 21.33
CA MET A 1 -2.81 -40.52 20.07
C MET A 1 -3.94 -39.48 20.03
N GLY A 2 -5.06 -39.63 20.74
CA GLY A 2 -6.20 -38.68 20.70
C GLY A 2 -5.98 -37.30 21.33
N PHE A 3 -5.27 -37.19 22.46
CA PHE A 3 -5.02 -35.88 23.12
C PHE A 3 -4.25 -34.89 22.23
N LYS A 4 -3.26 -35.37 21.47
CA LYS A 4 -2.45 -34.52 20.59
C LYS A 4 -3.23 -34.01 19.37
N ILE A 5 -4.30 -34.70 18.96
CA ILE A 5 -5.15 -34.29 17.84
C ILE A 5 -6.15 -33.22 18.31
N LEU A 6 -6.75 -33.42 19.49
CA LEU A 6 -7.65 -32.44 20.13
C LEU A 6 -6.94 -31.11 20.45
N ASP A 7 -5.69 -31.15 20.93
CA ASP A 7 -4.89 -29.94 21.16
C ASP A 7 -4.59 -29.16 19.87
N ILE A 8 -4.38 -29.88 18.76
CA ILE A 8 -4.14 -29.26 17.44
C ILE A 8 -5.43 -28.66 16.87
N GLU A 9 -6.58 -29.32 17.02
CA GLU A 9 -7.87 -28.79 16.59
C GLU A 9 -8.26 -27.53 17.37
N ASN A 10 -8.15 -27.55 18.70
CA ASN A 10 -8.37 -26.36 19.54
C ASN A 10 -7.41 -25.22 19.20
N SER A 11 -6.14 -25.54 18.87
CA SER A 11 -5.16 -24.54 18.43
C SER A 11 -5.52 -23.91 17.08
N LYS A 12 -6.08 -24.68 16.14
CA LYS A 12 -6.52 -24.16 14.83
C LYS A 12 -7.77 -23.31 14.96
N GLU A 13 -8.72 -23.73 15.78
CA GLU A 13 -9.94 -22.97 16.05
C GLU A 13 -9.62 -21.63 16.74
N ASN A 14 -8.75 -21.65 17.75
CA ASN A 14 -8.28 -20.42 18.40
C ASN A 14 -7.54 -19.48 17.43
N PHE A 15 -6.71 -20.04 16.54
CA PHE A 15 -6.05 -19.25 15.51
C PHE A 15 -7.06 -18.61 14.55
N PHE A 16 -8.03 -19.39 14.07
CA PHE A 16 -9.08 -18.90 13.18
C PHE A 16 -9.93 -17.82 13.85
N ASN A 17 -10.40 -18.03 15.08
CA ASN A 17 -11.18 -17.05 15.82
C ASN A 17 -10.40 -15.75 16.03
N LYS A 18 -9.12 -15.85 16.42
CA LYS A 18 -8.24 -14.68 16.54
C LYS A 18 -8.04 -13.96 15.20
N TYR A 19 -7.87 -14.70 14.11
CA TYR A 19 -7.78 -14.13 12.77
C TYR A 19 -9.06 -13.36 12.42
N ILE A 20 -10.23 -13.95 12.63
CA ILE A 20 -11.53 -13.31 12.36
C ILE A 20 -11.73 -12.06 13.23
N GLU A 21 -11.40 -12.11 14.53
CA GLU A 21 -11.45 -10.94 15.42
C GLU A 21 -10.57 -9.80 14.92
N ASN A 22 -9.33 -10.12 14.51
CA ASN A 22 -8.41 -9.13 13.93
C ASN A 22 -9.00 -8.52 12.66
N GLN A 23 -9.61 -9.31 11.76
CA GLN A 23 -10.25 -8.79 10.55
C GLN A 23 -11.40 -7.82 10.87
N PHE A 24 -12.23 -8.13 11.86
CA PHE A 24 -13.30 -7.21 12.29
C PHE A 24 -12.79 -5.91 12.88
N GLN A 25 -11.67 -5.94 13.62
CA GLN A 25 -11.03 -4.70 14.11
C GLN A 25 -10.43 -3.91 12.96
N ALA A 26 -9.75 -4.58 12.02
CA ALA A 26 -9.19 -3.95 10.84
C ALA A 26 -10.27 -3.24 10.00
N PHE A 27 -11.46 -3.83 9.82
CA PHE A 27 -12.57 -3.16 9.13
C PHE A 27 -13.07 -1.89 9.85
N LYS A 28 -12.99 -1.82 11.18
CA LYS A 28 -13.34 -0.61 11.93
C LYS A 28 -12.31 0.50 11.75
N ILE A 29 -11.04 0.13 11.58
CA ILE A 29 -9.91 1.05 11.48
C ILE A 29 -9.73 1.54 10.03
N TYR A 30 -9.77 0.61 9.07
CA TYR A 30 -9.44 0.85 7.67
C TYR A 30 -10.67 0.99 6.75
N GLY A 31 -11.87 0.70 7.28
CA GLY A 31 -13.12 0.71 6.52
C GLY A 31 -13.39 -0.62 5.81
N ASN A 32 -14.53 -0.70 5.11
CA ASN A 32 -15.01 -1.96 4.52
C ASN A 32 -14.34 -2.34 3.19
N ASN A 33 -13.51 -1.46 2.63
CA ASN A 33 -12.88 -1.69 1.32
C ASN A 33 -11.41 -2.08 1.51
N ARG A 34 -10.99 -3.18 0.88
CA ARG A 34 -9.57 -3.63 0.86
C ARG A 34 -8.72 -2.86 -0.15
N VAL A 35 -9.10 -1.63 -0.45
CA VAL A 35 -8.41 -0.74 -1.39
C VAL A 35 -8.26 0.61 -0.72
N PHE A 36 -7.03 1.05 -0.51
CA PHE A 36 -6.74 2.36 0.03
C PHE A 36 -6.87 3.39 -1.08
N THR A 37 -7.57 4.49 -0.85
CA THR A 37 -7.80 5.50 -1.88
C THR A 37 -7.22 6.85 -1.50
N SER A 38 -6.78 7.59 -2.52
CA SER A 38 -6.40 8.98 -2.37
C SER A 38 -6.72 9.75 -3.64
N GLU A 39 -6.77 11.07 -3.53
CA GLU A 39 -6.98 11.96 -4.66
C GLU A 39 -5.78 12.88 -4.84
N ILE A 40 -5.52 13.21 -6.11
CA ILE A 40 -4.57 14.25 -6.49
C ILE A 40 -5.19 15.12 -7.58
N MET A 41 -5.05 16.43 -7.42
CA MET A 41 -5.44 17.41 -8.42
C MET A 41 -4.24 17.67 -9.32
N VAL A 42 -4.42 17.54 -10.64
CA VAL A 42 -3.39 17.86 -11.62
C VAL A 42 -3.22 19.37 -11.70
N THR A 43 -2.03 19.85 -11.37
CA THR A 43 -1.64 21.26 -11.38
C THR A 43 -0.74 21.59 -12.58
N LEU A 44 -0.42 22.88 -12.77
CA LEU A 44 0.51 23.29 -13.83
C LEU A 44 1.93 22.72 -13.64
N LYS A 45 2.34 22.41 -12.40
CA LYS A 45 3.64 21.76 -12.12
C LYS A 45 3.68 20.35 -12.70
N ASP A 46 2.52 19.73 -12.85
CA ASP A 46 2.40 18.35 -13.28
C ASP A 46 2.41 18.17 -14.80
N THR A 47 2.15 19.23 -15.56
CA THR A 47 1.98 19.16 -17.01
C THR A 47 3.26 19.48 -17.78
N ASN A 48 3.32 19.04 -19.03
CA ASN A 48 4.40 19.38 -19.97
C ASN A 48 3.89 20.30 -21.10
N VAL A 49 4.75 20.60 -22.08
CA VAL A 49 4.43 21.48 -23.21
C VAL A 49 3.25 21.01 -24.08
N PHE A 50 2.93 19.71 -24.06
CA PHE A 50 1.79 19.12 -24.76
C PHE A 50 0.49 19.17 -23.94
N GLY A 51 0.52 19.72 -22.73
CA GLY A 51 -0.65 19.96 -21.88
C GLY A 51 -1.11 18.78 -21.02
N ASN A 52 -0.54 17.59 -21.22
CA ASN A 52 -0.81 16.42 -20.38
C ASN A 52 0.20 16.28 -19.23
N VAL A 53 -0.16 15.46 -18.25
CA VAL A 53 0.73 15.10 -17.14
C VAL A 53 2.02 14.48 -17.68
N TYR A 54 3.17 15.00 -17.26
CA TYR A 54 4.46 14.44 -17.63
C TYR A 54 4.67 13.06 -16.98
N PHE A 55 5.21 12.10 -17.74
CA PHE A 55 5.18 10.69 -17.36
C PHE A 55 5.86 10.40 -16.00
N SER A 56 6.90 11.14 -15.62
CA SER A 56 7.60 10.93 -14.35
C SER A 56 6.77 11.32 -13.14
N ASN A 57 5.78 12.21 -13.29
CA ASN A 57 4.93 12.65 -12.18
C ASN A 57 4.06 11.51 -11.66
N TYR A 58 3.73 10.52 -12.48
CA TYR A 58 3.05 9.32 -11.99
C TYR A 58 3.89 8.56 -10.95
N ILE A 59 5.22 8.59 -11.04
CA ILE A 59 6.10 7.97 -10.02
C ILE A 59 6.08 8.82 -8.73
N GLU A 60 6.06 10.15 -8.83
CA GLU A 60 5.86 11.04 -7.68
C GLU A 60 4.50 10.78 -7.00
N TYR A 61 3.45 10.53 -7.80
CA TYR A 61 2.13 10.20 -7.28
C TYR A 61 2.08 8.83 -6.58
N GLN A 62 2.83 7.84 -7.07
CA GLN A 62 2.99 6.55 -6.38
C GLN A 62 3.63 6.75 -5.00
N GLY A 63 4.64 7.61 -4.89
CA GLY A 63 5.25 8.00 -3.61
C GLY A 63 4.25 8.67 -2.66
N ASN A 64 3.45 9.62 -3.18
CA ASN A 64 2.43 10.32 -2.40
C ASN A 64 1.37 9.39 -1.80
N ILE A 65 0.80 8.47 -2.59
CA ILE A 65 -0.19 7.53 -2.05
C ILE A 65 0.43 6.54 -1.06
N ARG A 66 1.67 6.09 -1.27
CA ARG A 66 2.40 5.27 -0.26
C ARG A 66 2.50 6.02 1.07
N GLU A 67 2.92 7.27 1.05
CA GLU A 67 3.09 8.05 2.29
C GLU A 67 1.77 8.28 3.01
N LYS A 68 0.71 8.63 2.26
CA LYS A 68 -0.64 8.77 2.82
C LYS A 68 -1.16 7.45 3.40
N PHE A 69 -0.91 6.34 2.72
CA PHE A 69 -1.26 5.01 3.20
C PHE A 69 -0.58 4.69 4.54
N LEU A 70 0.74 4.88 4.62
CA LEU A 70 1.48 4.62 5.87
C LEU A 70 1.04 5.55 7.00
N LEU A 71 0.83 6.84 6.72
CA LEU A 71 0.36 7.81 7.72
C LEU A 71 -1.05 7.49 8.24
N ALA A 72 -1.93 6.98 7.37
CA ALA A 72 -3.28 6.61 7.76
C ALA A 72 -3.32 5.29 8.56
N CYS A 73 -2.43 4.37 8.25
CA CYS A 73 -2.51 3.01 8.78
C CYS A 73 -1.54 2.70 9.93
N VAL A 74 -0.49 3.49 10.10
CA VAL A 74 0.53 3.28 11.15
C VAL A 74 0.45 4.42 12.16
N PRO A 75 -0.12 4.18 13.35
CA PRO A 75 -0.13 5.18 14.43
C PRO A 75 1.29 5.65 14.76
N ASP A 76 1.44 6.94 14.97
CA ASP A 76 2.72 7.58 15.35
C ASP A 76 3.90 7.23 14.42
N LEU A 77 3.63 7.02 13.11
CA LEU A 77 4.62 6.63 12.10
C LEU A 77 5.93 7.43 12.20
N HIS A 78 5.84 8.75 12.37
CA HIS A 78 7.02 9.63 12.49
C HIS A 78 7.89 9.26 13.70
N GLU A 79 7.28 9.05 14.87
CA GLU A 79 7.99 8.67 16.09
C GLU A 79 8.56 7.25 15.96
N MET A 80 7.79 6.33 15.36
CA MET A 80 8.24 4.98 15.08
C MET A 80 9.49 4.98 14.18
N LEU A 81 9.45 5.71 13.05
CA LEU A 81 10.59 5.83 12.13
C LEU A 81 11.79 6.50 12.80
N ALA A 82 11.57 7.56 13.59
CA ALA A 82 12.63 8.26 14.30
C ALA A 82 13.33 7.39 15.36
N LYS A 83 12.56 6.60 16.14
CA LYS A 83 13.10 5.73 17.20
C LYS A 83 13.79 4.48 16.65
N THR A 84 13.22 3.88 15.60
CA THR A 84 13.72 2.61 15.05
C THR A 84 14.80 2.80 14.00
N HIS A 85 14.91 4.01 13.44
CA HIS A 85 15.74 4.33 12.28
C HIS A 85 15.51 3.38 11.09
N VAL A 86 14.27 2.90 10.97
CA VAL A 86 13.80 2.11 9.84
C VAL A 86 13.68 3.03 8.62
N MET A 87 14.16 2.56 7.47
CA MET A 87 14.04 3.25 6.19
C MET A 87 13.36 2.34 5.17
N LEU A 88 12.42 2.91 4.41
CA LEU A 88 11.81 2.25 3.27
C LEU A 88 12.52 2.71 1.99
N VAL A 89 13.11 1.78 1.27
CA VAL A 89 13.85 2.05 0.03
C VAL A 89 13.06 1.46 -1.14
N THR A 90 12.70 2.29 -2.12
CA THR A 90 12.11 1.82 -3.37
C THR A 90 13.19 1.05 -4.16
N ILE A 91 12.94 -0.24 -4.43
CA ILE A 91 13.87 -1.13 -5.15
C ILE A 91 13.40 -1.47 -6.56
N ASP A 92 12.11 -1.30 -6.85
CA ASP A 92 11.53 -1.47 -8.18
C ASP A 92 10.29 -0.59 -8.32
N THR A 93 10.04 -0.10 -9.54
CA THR A 93 8.83 0.66 -9.86
C THR A 93 8.48 0.47 -11.33
N TYR A 94 7.18 0.38 -11.59
CA TYR A 94 6.63 0.23 -12.92
C TYR A 94 5.39 1.11 -13.05
N ASN A 95 5.18 1.66 -14.24
CA ASN A 95 3.94 2.34 -14.58
C ASN A 95 3.61 2.16 -16.07
N LYS A 96 2.42 1.62 -16.35
CA LYS A 96 1.80 1.61 -17.66
C LYS A 96 0.93 2.84 -17.84
N PHE A 97 1.21 3.63 -18.87
CA PHE A 97 0.42 4.79 -19.28
C PHE A 97 -0.65 4.33 -20.28
N ILE A 98 -1.92 4.65 -20.02
CA ILE A 98 -3.06 4.13 -20.79
C ILE A 98 -3.84 5.28 -21.45
N THR A 99 -4.25 6.28 -20.67
CA THR A 99 -4.86 7.52 -21.18
C THR A 99 -4.18 8.73 -20.55
N SER A 100 -4.31 9.90 -21.18
CA SER A 100 -3.75 11.15 -20.67
C SER A 100 -4.64 11.80 -19.61
N ALA A 101 -4.01 12.43 -18.62
CA ALA A 101 -4.65 13.38 -17.70
C ALA A 101 -4.15 14.81 -17.97
N TYR A 102 -4.96 15.80 -17.65
CA TYR A 102 -4.75 17.21 -17.99
C TYR A 102 -4.92 18.13 -16.78
N PHE A 103 -4.45 19.37 -16.92
CA PHE A 103 -4.62 20.40 -15.89
C PHE A 103 -6.08 20.51 -15.42
N GLY A 104 -6.28 20.47 -14.10
CA GLY A 104 -7.59 20.52 -13.45
C GLY A 104 -8.28 19.17 -13.28
N ASP A 105 -7.77 18.09 -13.90
CA ASP A 105 -8.27 16.74 -13.62
C ASP A 105 -8.02 16.37 -12.15
N ILE A 106 -8.96 15.63 -11.58
CA ILE A 106 -8.77 14.93 -10.31
C ILE A 106 -8.52 13.46 -10.63
N LEU A 107 -7.37 12.94 -10.22
CA LEU A 107 -7.09 11.52 -10.30
C LEU A 107 -7.44 10.85 -8.98
N LEU A 108 -8.28 9.83 -9.05
CA LEU A 108 -8.49 8.85 -7.99
C LEU A 108 -7.37 7.81 -8.09
N LEU A 109 -6.59 7.70 -7.03
CA LEU A 109 -5.57 6.69 -6.87
C LEU A 109 -6.13 5.58 -5.98
N GLU A 110 -5.88 4.35 -6.37
CA GLU A 110 -6.22 3.15 -5.61
C GLU A 110 -4.93 2.38 -5.32
N LEU A 111 -4.74 1.95 -4.07
CA LEU A 111 -3.60 1.18 -3.62
C LEU A 111 -4.06 -0.14 -2.97
N THR A 112 -3.41 -1.21 -3.41
CA THR A 112 -3.47 -2.56 -2.82
C THR A 112 -2.03 -3.05 -2.60
N THR A 113 -1.87 -4.15 -1.88
CA THR A 113 -0.56 -4.76 -1.60
C THR A 113 -0.48 -6.17 -2.18
N SER A 114 0.74 -6.61 -2.48
CA SER A 114 1.05 -7.95 -2.95
C SER A 114 2.52 -8.29 -2.64
N ASP A 115 2.93 -9.55 -2.86
CA ASP A 115 4.31 -10.02 -2.64
C ASP A 115 4.89 -9.66 -1.25
N ILE A 116 4.08 -9.79 -0.19
CA ILE A 116 4.51 -9.47 1.17
C ILE A 116 5.49 -10.55 1.64
N ASN A 117 6.77 -10.19 1.71
CA ASN A 117 7.85 -11.05 2.15
C ASN A 117 8.46 -10.53 3.45
N ALA A 118 9.46 -11.22 4.00
CA ALA A 118 10.07 -10.86 5.28
C ALA A 118 10.59 -9.40 5.35
N ALA A 119 11.05 -8.82 4.24
CA ALA A 119 11.67 -7.50 4.19
C ALA A 119 11.14 -6.58 3.08
N THR A 120 10.23 -7.08 2.23
CA THR A 120 9.77 -6.36 1.03
C THR A 120 8.26 -6.48 0.88
N CYS A 121 7.65 -5.52 0.19
CA CYS A 121 6.25 -5.57 -0.22
C CYS A 121 6.08 -4.77 -1.53
N THR A 122 5.18 -5.23 -2.39
CA THR A 122 4.75 -4.54 -3.60
C THR A 122 3.48 -3.74 -3.30
N LEU A 123 3.48 -2.45 -3.65
CA LEU A 123 2.31 -1.57 -3.60
C LEU A 123 1.77 -1.44 -5.02
N ASN A 124 0.65 -2.08 -5.32
CA ASN A 124 -0.03 -2.00 -6.61
C ASN A 124 -0.87 -0.72 -6.64
N ILE A 125 -0.75 0.06 -7.72
CA ILE A 125 -1.35 1.40 -7.79
C ILE A 125 -2.04 1.60 -9.13
N THR A 126 -3.29 2.05 -9.10
CA THR A 126 -4.02 2.48 -10.29
C THR A 126 -4.39 3.96 -10.22
N PHE A 127 -4.48 4.60 -11.39
CA PHE A 127 -4.87 5.99 -11.55
C PHE A 127 -6.10 6.06 -12.43
N LYS A 128 -7.20 6.60 -11.92
CA LYS A 128 -8.44 6.81 -12.67
C LYS A 128 -8.78 8.30 -12.69
N ASN A 129 -9.21 8.83 -13.82
CA ASN A 129 -9.79 10.16 -13.84
C ASN A 129 -11.13 10.11 -13.09
N LYS A 130 -11.27 10.87 -12.00
CA LYS A 130 -12.40 10.79 -11.08
C LYS A 130 -13.73 11.17 -11.74
N ALA A 131 -13.71 12.11 -12.69
CA ALA A 131 -14.92 12.57 -13.36
C ALA A 131 -15.45 11.55 -14.38
N THR A 132 -14.55 10.83 -15.06
CA THR A 132 -14.91 9.93 -16.16
C THR A 132 -14.85 8.44 -15.80
N GLY A 133 -14.14 8.09 -14.73
CA GLY A 133 -13.81 6.70 -14.38
C GLY A 133 -12.75 6.05 -15.28
N ASN A 134 -12.23 6.77 -16.28
CA ASN A 134 -11.26 6.22 -17.23
C ASN A 134 -9.94 5.90 -16.55
N LEU A 135 -9.38 4.72 -16.88
CA LEU A 135 -8.07 4.31 -16.42
C LEU A 135 -6.98 5.12 -17.14
N VAL A 136 -6.23 5.91 -16.35
CA VAL A 136 -5.14 6.77 -16.80
C VAL A 136 -3.84 5.98 -16.81
N GLY A 137 -3.60 5.21 -15.76
CA GLY A 137 -2.43 4.34 -15.68
C GLY A 137 -2.57 3.29 -14.59
N LYS A 138 -1.66 2.32 -14.62
CA LYS A 138 -1.53 1.32 -13.57
C LYS A 138 -0.09 0.86 -13.44
N GLY A 139 0.34 0.59 -12.23
CA GLY A 139 1.72 0.33 -11.93
C GLY A 139 1.89 -0.29 -10.55
N TYR A 140 3.15 -0.35 -10.12
CA TYR A 140 3.47 -0.74 -8.77
C TYR A 140 4.75 -0.04 -8.31
N GLN A 141 4.94 -0.02 -6.99
CA GLN A 141 6.21 0.30 -6.37
C GLN A 141 6.56 -0.78 -5.35
N ARG A 142 7.72 -1.42 -5.51
CA ARG A 142 8.24 -2.40 -4.54
C ARG A 142 9.25 -1.74 -3.64
N PHE A 143 9.08 -1.89 -2.33
CA PHE A 143 10.03 -1.38 -1.35
C PHE A 143 10.71 -2.50 -0.58
N CYS A 144 11.90 -2.21 -0.08
CA CYS A 144 12.63 -2.99 0.90
C CYS A 144 12.81 -2.17 2.18
N VAL A 145 12.78 -2.82 3.33
CA VAL A 145 13.11 -2.19 4.61
C VAL A 145 14.57 -2.41 4.96
N VAL A 146 15.25 -1.33 5.34
CA VAL A 146 16.64 -1.34 5.79
C VAL A 146 16.78 -0.59 7.12
N ASN A 147 17.78 -0.96 7.91
CA ASN A 147 18.15 -0.21 9.11
C ASN A 147 18.99 1.03 8.76
N SER A 148 19.35 1.83 9.78
CA SER A 148 20.20 3.03 9.64
C SER A 148 21.56 2.82 8.97
N LYS A 149 22.05 1.58 8.87
CA LYS A 149 23.30 1.21 8.18
C LYS A 149 23.07 0.74 6.74
N GLY A 150 21.84 0.82 6.23
CA GLY A 150 21.45 0.32 4.91
C GLY A 150 21.36 -1.21 4.83
N LYS A 151 21.41 -1.93 5.96
CA LYS A 151 21.28 -3.40 5.97
C LYS A 151 19.81 -3.78 5.95
N VAL A 152 19.44 -4.68 5.03
CA VAL A 152 18.11 -5.29 4.94
C VAL A 152 17.68 -5.84 6.31
N MET A 153 16.45 -5.52 6.70
CA MET A 153 15.84 -5.96 7.94
C MET A 153 14.39 -6.41 7.72
N ARG A 154 13.81 -7.06 8.72
CA ARG A 154 12.40 -7.47 8.63
C ARG A 154 11.47 -6.26 8.62
N LEU A 155 10.31 -6.42 7.98
CA LEU A 155 9.19 -5.49 8.10
C LEU A 155 8.87 -5.27 9.59
N PRO A 156 8.75 -4.00 10.05
CA PRO A 156 8.23 -3.69 11.37
C PRO A 156 6.85 -4.30 11.58
N GLU A 157 6.57 -4.77 12.80
CA GLU A 157 5.28 -5.36 13.15
C GLU A 157 4.11 -4.42 12.85
N ALA A 158 4.31 -3.11 13.10
CA ALA A 158 3.33 -2.07 12.81
C ALA A 158 2.93 -1.96 11.33
N PHE A 159 3.71 -2.50 10.39
CA PHE A 159 3.37 -2.51 8.98
C PHE A 159 2.62 -3.78 8.57
N LEU A 160 2.78 -4.89 9.31
CA LEU A 160 2.28 -6.19 8.87
C LEU A 160 0.76 -6.22 8.75
N GLU A 161 0.04 -5.74 9.76
CA GLU A 161 -1.43 -5.71 9.75
C GLU A 161 -2.01 -4.89 8.59
N PRO A 162 -1.62 -3.62 8.38
CA PRO A 162 -2.16 -2.87 7.25
C PRO A 162 -1.69 -3.41 5.90
N LEU A 163 -0.46 -3.92 5.78
CA LEU A 163 -0.05 -4.55 4.53
C LEU A 163 -0.88 -5.80 4.23
N ASP A 164 -1.21 -6.63 5.22
CA ASP A 164 -2.05 -7.82 5.06
C ASP A 164 -3.52 -7.46 4.74
N PHE A 165 -4.08 -6.44 5.41
CA PHE A 165 -5.47 -6.04 5.18
C PHE A 165 -5.75 -5.62 3.73
N TYR A 166 -4.83 -4.86 3.13
CA TYR A 166 -4.93 -4.37 1.75
C TYR A 166 -4.35 -5.34 0.71
N GLN A 167 -4.01 -6.58 1.12
CA GLN A 167 -3.48 -7.58 0.20
C GLN A 167 -4.53 -8.00 -0.82
N GLU A 168 -4.12 -8.04 -2.09
CA GLU A 168 -4.94 -8.63 -3.15
C GLU A 168 -5.19 -10.10 -2.84
N ILE A 169 -6.47 -10.47 -2.86
CA ILE A 169 -6.89 -11.86 -2.77
C ILE A 169 -6.93 -12.36 -4.21
N GLU A 170 -5.98 -13.21 -4.58
CA GLU A 170 -6.08 -13.95 -5.84
C GLU A 170 -7.30 -14.88 -5.76
N ASP A 171 -8.19 -14.77 -6.76
CA ASP A 171 -9.32 -15.69 -6.95
C ASP A 171 -8.86 -17.10 -7.35
#